data_AF-A0A413WLB9-F1
#
_entry.id   AF-A0A413WLB9-F1
#
_cell.length_a   1.000
_cell.length_b   1.000
_cell.length_c   1.000
_cell.angle_alpha   90.00
_cell.angle_beta   90.00
_cell.angle_gamma   90.00
#
_symmetry.space_group_name_H-M   'P 1'
#
loop_
_entity.id
_entity.type
_entity.pdbx_description
1 polymer ?
#
loop_
_entity_poly.entity_id
_entity_poly.type
_entity_poly.pdbx_seq_one_letter_code
_entity_poly.pdbx_strand_id
1 'polypeptide(L)'
;MHVSERLLQLYAETTAATRTTLQHVIKQNLGDGKSLAVSFEELTGETNNALPTIEKSAADFTNWIKDGKRDSTFLPYYVSLLEIHEDVLNKEAPTDKPVVKAAPTAERVDVTSPTSQPSETPRQADKTSAPKRRYTPEMPVPSRAERAKYQRTIEPASPRKTSGAKWIGALVLIGLLIGGGYIGYPYVMDLFEPSPTVEDAEKDVPEPEPVVETPEANEVWLTEKNVSLVSEPNGTDVTYVGDIGDRYAVLDKQDDHVLLDLGVDDMTAWAPVDATTTEWKPFTLSDQQVINFLRTGVDQTYVEAPSVESFLAMSEAELYEQLGQPYGGDEDALNDYAFYNGVFFVIQDEAVHAIDWTNTPTTKEVFKQLGNPVYETDDAIVFESPKYSLRMFVGENGTTTRIRVTEI
;
A
#
# COMPACT_ATOMS: atom_id res chain seq x y z
N MET A 1 -7.93 7.01 -13.61
CA MET A 1 -7.03 6.15 -12.83
C MET A 1 -5.80 6.97 -12.46
N HIS A 2 -5.58 7.18 -11.18
CA HIS A 2 -4.45 7.95 -10.67
C HIS A 2 -3.15 7.14 -10.91
N VAL A 3 -2.03 7.80 -11.22
CA VAL A 3 -0.77 7.09 -11.55
C VAL A 3 -0.28 6.23 -10.37
N SER A 4 -0.56 6.67 -9.15
CA SER A 4 -0.35 5.94 -7.88
C SER A 4 -1.15 4.63 -7.79
N GLU A 5 -2.44 4.65 -8.14
CA GLU A 5 -3.28 3.43 -8.15
C GLU A 5 -2.84 2.43 -9.21
N ARG A 6 -2.45 2.93 -10.39
CA ARG A 6 -1.93 2.06 -11.44
C ARG A 6 -0.64 1.38 -11.00
N LEU A 7 0.19 2.07 -10.21
CA LEU A 7 1.37 1.48 -9.59
C LEU A 7 1.00 0.36 -8.61
N LEU A 8 -0.02 0.56 -7.76
CA LEU A 8 -0.54 -0.46 -6.83
C LEU A 8 -1.02 -1.71 -7.58
N GLN A 9 -1.82 -1.51 -8.64
CA GLN A 9 -2.30 -2.60 -9.48
C GLN A 9 -1.13 -3.34 -10.13
N LEU A 10 -0.17 -2.62 -10.73
CA LEU A 10 1.01 -3.22 -11.33
C LEU A 10 1.88 -3.95 -10.30
N TYR A 11 1.92 -3.48 -9.05
CA TYR A 11 2.62 -4.18 -7.97
C TYR A 11 1.91 -5.48 -7.56
N ALA A 12 0.58 -5.51 -7.66
CA ALA A 12 -0.22 -6.71 -7.48
C ALA A 12 -0.13 -7.67 -8.67
N GLU A 13 0.11 -7.17 -9.89
CA GLU A 13 0.16 -7.96 -11.13
C GLU A 13 1.56 -8.50 -11.47
N THR A 14 2.60 -7.77 -11.09
CA THR A 14 3.99 -8.14 -11.36
C THR A 14 4.62 -8.86 -10.18
N THR A 15 5.54 -9.79 -10.42
CA THR A 15 6.31 -10.40 -9.33
C THR A 15 7.38 -9.43 -8.81
N ALA A 16 7.73 -9.53 -7.52
CA ALA A 16 8.77 -8.69 -6.94
C ALA A 16 10.16 -8.95 -7.57
N ALA A 17 10.43 -10.17 -8.04
CA ALA A 17 11.64 -10.48 -8.79
C ALA A 17 11.66 -9.72 -10.12
N THR A 18 10.55 -9.71 -10.86
CA THR A 18 10.37 -8.94 -12.09
C THR A 18 10.60 -7.45 -11.84
N ARG A 19 9.96 -6.88 -10.81
CA ARG A 19 10.13 -5.46 -10.45
C ARG A 19 11.58 -5.12 -10.10
N THR A 20 12.25 -5.98 -9.34
CA THR A 20 13.65 -5.79 -8.96
C THR A 20 14.56 -5.80 -10.18
N THR A 21 14.36 -6.74 -11.10
CA THR A 21 15.10 -6.82 -12.36
C THR A 21 14.86 -5.58 -13.21
N LEU A 22 13.60 -5.16 -13.36
CA LEU A 22 13.24 -3.93 -14.09
C LEU A 22 13.92 -2.69 -13.48
N GLN A 23 13.87 -2.54 -12.16
CA GLN A 23 14.57 -1.45 -11.47
C GLN A 23 16.08 -1.49 -11.71
N HIS A 24 16.69 -2.68 -11.79
CA HIS A 24 18.10 -2.81 -12.13
C HIS A 24 18.40 -2.35 -13.56
N VAL A 25 17.58 -2.78 -14.53
CA VAL A 25 17.67 -2.36 -15.94
C VAL A 25 17.53 -0.84 -16.08
N ILE A 26 16.57 -0.24 -15.37
CA ILE A 26 16.38 1.22 -15.34
C ILE A 26 17.62 1.92 -14.80
N LYS A 27 18.18 1.45 -13.68
CA LYS A 27 19.40 2.04 -13.08
C LYS A 27 20.58 1.98 -14.05
N GLN A 28 20.77 0.83 -14.70
CA GLN A 28 21.84 0.69 -15.70
C GLN A 28 21.65 1.64 -16.88
N ASN A 29 20.41 1.79 -17.36
CA ASN A 29 20.12 2.64 -18.50
C ASN A 29 20.28 4.15 -18.20
N LEU A 30 19.83 4.60 -17.02
CA LEU A 30 19.95 6.00 -16.61
C LEU A 30 21.42 6.42 -16.38
N GLY A 31 22.26 5.51 -15.88
CA GLY A 31 23.69 5.75 -15.68
C GLY A 31 23.98 7.03 -14.87
N ASP A 32 24.90 7.85 -15.36
CA ASP A 32 25.29 9.12 -14.73
C ASP A 32 24.36 10.30 -15.04
N GLY A 33 23.36 10.11 -15.91
CA GLY A 33 22.43 11.17 -16.30
C GLY A 33 21.87 10.95 -17.71
N LYS A 34 20.55 10.84 -17.81
CA LYS A 34 19.81 10.74 -19.06
C LYS A 34 18.39 11.25 -18.87
N SER A 35 17.77 11.80 -19.92
CA SER A 35 16.36 12.15 -19.82
C SER A 35 15.47 10.91 -19.75
N LEU A 36 14.35 11.00 -19.02
CA LEU A 36 13.43 9.86 -18.86
C LEU A 36 12.82 9.43 -20.20
N ALA A 37 12.55 10.38 -21.10
CA ALA A 37 12.09 10.08 -22.46
C ALA A 37 13.11 9.26 -23.27
N VAL A 38 14.39 9.64 -23.24
CA VAL A 38 15.45 8.90 -23.95
C VAL A 38 15.69 7.53 -23.30
N SER A 39 15.65 7.47 -21.97
CA SER A 39 15.78 6.20 -21.25
C SER A 39 14.65 5.23 -21.60
N PHE A 40 13.42 5.74 -21.66
CA PHE A 40 12.25 4.97 -22.09
C PHE A 40 12.41 4.46 -23.52
N GLU A 41 12.80 5.34 -24.45
CA GLU A 41 13.01 4.97 -25.86
C GLU A 41 14.10 3.91 -26.02
N GLU A 42 15.20 3.99 -25.29
CA GLU A 42 16.25 2.97 -25.35
C GLU A 42 15.78 1.61 -24.80
N LEU A 43 15.03 1.61 -23.70
CA LEU A 43 14.54 0.38 -23.07
C LEU A 43 13.43 -0.28 -23.89
N THR A 44 12.56 0.51 -24.50
CA THR A 44 11.30 0.02 -25.12
C THR A 44 11.38 0.00 -26.64
N GLY A 45 12.16 0.90 -27.24
CA GLY A 45 12.16 1.17 -28.68
C GLY A 45 11.03 2.10 -29.12
N GLU A 46 10.26 2.64 -28.18
CA GLU A 46 9.10 3.51 -28.42
C GLU A 46 9.32 4.90 -27.82
N THR A 47 8.82 5.92 -28.50
CA THR A 47 8.86 7.29 -27.98
C THR A 47 7.63 7.58 -27.14
N ASN A 48 7.82 8.07 -25.91
CA ASN A 48 6.73 8.55 -25.06
C ASN A 48 6.86 10.06 -24.83
N ASN A 49 6.04 10.84 -25.53
CA ASN A 49 6.05 12.31 -25.49
C ASN A 49 5.50 12.90 -24.19
N ALA A 50 4.84 12.09 -23.35
CA ALA A 50 4.35 12.53 -22.05
C ALA A 50 5.44 12.54 -20.97
N LEU A 51 6.59 11.90 -21.23
CA LEU A 51 7.69 11.85 -20.28
C LEU A 51 8.52 13.14 -20.31
N PRO A 52 8.94 13.64 -19.14
CA PRO A 52 9.74 14.85 -19.07
C PRO A 52 11.13 14.63 -19.69
N THR A 53 11.63 15.66 -20.37
CA THR A 53 12.98 15.67 -20.95
C THR A 53 14.07 16.05 -19.93
N ILE A 54 13.71 16.10 -18.65
CA ILE A 54 14.62 16.43 -17.54
C ILE A 54 15.60 15.27 -17.36
N GLU A 55 16.89 15.59 -17.25
CA GLU A 55 17.92 14.60 -16.97
C GLU A 55 17.80 14.06 -15.54
N LYS A 56 17.88 12.74 -15.42
CA LYS A 56 17.85 11.97 -14.19
C LYS A 56 18.97 10.93 -14.22
N SER A 57 19.59 10.70 -13.09
CA SER A 57 20.66 9.70 -12.93
C SER A 57 20.14 8.44 -12.25
N ALA A 58 20.95 7.37 -12.27
CA ALA A 58 20.72 6.17 -11.49
C ALA A 58 20.69 6.45 -9.98
N ALA A 59 21.44 7.45 -9.53
CA ALA A 59 21.45 7.92 -8.14
C ALA A 59 20.12 8.58 -7.79
N ASP A 60 19.60 9.46 -8.65
CA ASP A 60 18.30 10.11 -8.47
C ASP A 60 17.18 9.08 -8.42
N PHE A 61 17.20 8.09 -9.32
CA PHE A 61 16.21 7.01 -9.31
C PHE A 61 16.32 6.12 -8.07
N THR A 62 17.54 5.88 -7.57
CA THR A 62 17.73 5.12 -6.33
C THR A 62 17.23 5.89 -5.11
N ASN A 63 17.47 7.20 -5.06
CA ASN A 63 16.96 8.05 -4.00
C ASN A 63 15.44 8.13 -4.08
N TRP A 64 14.88 8.30 -5.28
CA TRP A 64 13.43 8.28 -5.50
C TRP A 64 12.76 7.01 -4.96
N ILE A 65 13.34 5.82 -5.23
CA ILE A 65 12.84 4.56 -4.65
C ILE A 65 12.88 4.59 -3.12
N LYS A 66 14.00 5.05 -2.53
CA LYS A 66 14.20 5.11 -1.07
C LYS A 66 13.30 6.14 -0.39
N ASP A 67 13.05 7.26 -1.05
CA ASP A 67 12.26 8.38 -0.53
C ASP A 67 10.75 8.15 -0.75
N GLY A 68 10.34 6.90 -0.94
CA GLY A 68 8.93 6.53 -1.07
C GLY A 68 8.31 6.96 -2.40
N LYS A 69 9.09 7.07 -3.48
CA LYS A 69 8.60 7.40 -4.84
C LYS A 69 7.88 8.76 -4.97
N ARG A 70 8.18 9.71 -4.09
CA ARG A 70 7.53 11.04 -4.02
C ARG A 70 7.81 12.00 -5.19
N ASP A 71 8.84 11.74 -6.01
CA ASP A 71 9.09 12.57 -7.20
C ASP A 71 8.09 12.21 -8.32
N SER A 72 7.13 13.11 -8.55
CA SER A 72 6.09 12.97 -9.58
C SER A 72 6.63 12.88 -11.01
N THR A 73 7.90 13.21 -11.25
CA THR A 73 8.50 13.06 -12.59
C THR A 73 8.92 11.62 -12.90
N PHE A 74 9.32 10.84 -11.90
CA PHE A 74 9.71 9.43 -12.08
C PHE A 74 8.52 8.49 -12.09
N LEU A 75 7.43 8.86 -11.42
CA LEU A 75 6.27 7.98 -11.26
C LEU A 75 5.64 7.56 -12.61
N PRO A 76 5.30 8.47 -13.55
CA PRO A 76 4.77 8.08 -14.87
C PRO A 76 5.75 7.24 -15.69
N TYR A 77 7.05 7.56 -15.60
CA TYR A 77 8.11 6.80 -16.27
C TYR A 77 8.18 5.35 -15.78
N TYR A 78 8.18 5.17 -14.46
CA TYR A 78 8.29 3.84 -13.86
C TYR A 78 7.02 3.01 -14.08
N VAL A 79 5.85 3.62 -13.97
CA VAL A 79 4.56 2.96 -14.29
C VAL A 79 4.55 2.51 -15.76
N SER A 80 4.92 3.39 -16.70
CA SER A 80 4.94 3.04 -18.12
C SER A 80 5.84 1.84 -18.41
N LEU A 81 7.01 1.75 -17.77
CA LEU A 81 7.92 0.60 -17.94
C LEU A 81 7.44 -0.67 -17.25
N LEU A 82 6.68 -0.55 -16.16
CA LEU A 82 6.06 -1.69 -15.50
C LEU A 82 4.93 -2.29 -16.35
N GLU A 83 4.20 -1.48 -17.12
CA GLU A 83 3.14 -1.97 -18.01
C GLU A 83 3.68 -2.85 -19.14
N ILE A 84 4.87 -2.51 -19.66
CA ILE A 84 5.54 -3.23 -20.76
C ILE A 84 6.79 -3.98 -20.30
N HIS A 85 6.82 -4.40 -19.03
CA HIS A 85 8.00 -5.00 -18.42
C HIS A 85 8.46 -6.28 -19.13
N GLU A 86 7.55 -7.05 -19.73
CA GLU A 86 7.91 -8.25 -20.50
C GLU A 86 8.79 -7.88 -21.71
N ASP A 87 8.45 -6.81 -22.44
CA ASP A 87 9.20 -6.37 -23.62
C ASP A 87 10.57 -5.80 -23.24
N VAL A 88 10.63 -5.08 -22.13
CA VAL A 88 11.88 -4.50 -21.61
C VAL A 88 12.84 -5.60 -21.14
N LEU A 89 12.33 -6.60 -20.43
CA LEU A 89 13.15 -7.66 -19.83
C LEU A 89 13.53 -8.78 -20.81
N ASN A 90 12.73 -9.01 -21.86
CA ASN A 90 13.01 -10.05 -22.87
C ASN A 90 14.04 -9.62 -23.93
N LYS A 91 14.52 -8.36 -23.91
CA LYS A 91 15.54 -7.87 -24.86
C LYS A 91 16.96 -8.43 -24.66
N GLU A 92 17.20 -9.25 -23.64
CA GLU A 92 18.52 -9.88 -23.39
C GLU A 92 18.73 -11.29 -23.97
N ALA A 93 17.82 -11.81 -24.80
CA ALA A 93 18.14 -12.99 -25.61
C ALA A 93 18.65 -12.57 -27.00
N PRO A 94 19.97 -12.67 -27.31
CA PRO A 94 20.42 -12.55 -28.68
C PRO A 94 19.91 -13.75 -29.46
N THR A 95 18.75 -13.61 -30.09
CA THR A 95 18.30 -14.54 -31.12
C THR A 95 19.18 -14.37 -32.36
N ASP A 96 20.29 -15.09 -32.39
CA ASP A 96 20.82 -15.66 -33.64
C ASP A 96 19.74 -16.58 -34.21
N LYS A 97 18.76 -16.00 -34.90
CA LYS A 97 17.89 -16.76 -35.81
C LYS A 97 18.65 -16.93 -37.11
N PRO A 98 19.02 -18.15 -37.52
CA PRO A 98 19.49 -18.36 -38.87
C PRO A 98 18.32 -18.09 -39.82
N VAL A 99 18.56 -17.19 -40.77
CA VAL A 99 17.69 -16.93 -41.92
C VAL A 99 17.56 -18.22 -42.71
N VAL A 100 16.46 -18.95 -42.51
CA VAL A 100 16.07 -20.05 -43.40
C VAL A 100 15.16 -19.46 -44.48
N LYS A 101 15.76 -19.24 -45.65
CA LYS A 101 15.06 -19.00 -46.91
C LYS A 101 14.23 -20.24 -47.26
N ALA A 102 12.97 -20.01 -47.61
CA ALA A 102 12.03 -21.05 -48.00
C ALA A 102 12.33 -21.67 -49.38
N ALA A 103 11.89 -22.94 -49.49
CA ALA A 103 11.42 -23.72 -50.66
C ALA A 103 12.28 -24.95 -51.02
N PRO A 104 11.69 -26.01 -51.62
CA PRO A 104 10.45 -26.72 -51.28
C PRO A 104 10.59 -28.27 -51.27
N THR A 105 9.57 -28.95 -50.75
CA THR A 105 9.00 -30.26 -51.12
C THR A 105 9.90 -31.47 -51.48
N ALA A 106 9.89 -32.43 -50.54
CA ALA A 106 9.83 -33.90 -50.66
C ALA A 106 10.79 -34.66 -51.61
N GLU A 107 11.65 -35.49 -51.02
CA GLU A 107 11.76 -36.90 -51.43
C GLU A 107 12.26 -37.78 -50.27
N ARG A 108 11.73 -38.99 -50.23
CA ARG A 108 11.83 -40.01 -49.18
C ARG A 108 12.78 -41.09 -49.67
N VAL A 109 13.87 -41.39 -48.95
CA VAL A 109 14.58 -42.69 -49.07
C VAL A 109 15.16 -43.08 -47.72
N ASP A 110 14.86 -44.32 -47.32
CA ASP A 110 15.31 -45.05 -46.15
C ASP A 110 16.80 -45.50 -46.22
N VAL A 111 17.26 -45.98 -45.05
CA VAL A 111 18.17 -47.14 -44.84
C VAL A 111 19.61 -46.87 -44.35
N THR A 112 19.91 -47.54 -43.22
CA THR A 112 21.17 -48.13 -42.69
C THR A 112 22.17 -47.35 -41.84
N SER A 113 22.26 -47.77 -40.57
CA SER A 113 23.52 -47.95 -39.82
C SER A 113 24.24 -49.24 -40.27
N PRO A 114 25.58 -49.34 -40.12
CA PRO A 114 26.17 -50.13 -39.01
C PRO A 114 27.54 -49.58 -38.50
N THR A 115 27.85 -49.60 -37.19
CA THR A 115 28.66 -50.59 -36.44
C THR A 115 30.21 -50.38 -36.41
N SER A 116 30.72 -50.24 -35.17
CA SER A 116 32.04 -50.66 -34.60
C SER A 116 33.33 -49.80 -34.66
N GLN A 117 33.93 -49.71 -33.45
CA GLN A 117 35.24 -49.25 -32.91
C GLN A 117 36.52 -49.78 -33.65
N PRO A 118 37.82 -49.49 -33.27
CA PRO A 118 38.40 -48.90 -32.03
C PRO A 118 39.65 -47.95 -32.14
N SER A 119 40.00 -47.36 -30.98
CA SER A 119 41.33 -46.95 -30.44
C SER A 119 42.42 -46.29 -31.31
N GLU A 120 42.94 -45.13 -30.86
CA GLU A 120 44.38 -44.87 -30.64
C GLU A 120 44.65 -43.53 -29.91
N THR A 121 45.64 -43.53 -29.00
CA THR A 121 46.23 -42.34 -28.35
C THR A 121 47.65 -42.17 -28.91
N PRO A 122 48.18 -40.95 -29.14
CA PRO A 122 49.26 -40.48 -28.25
C PRO A 122 49.41 -38.94 -28.06
N ARG A 123 49.84 -38.59 -26.82
CA ARG A 123 50.77 -37.53 -26.35
C ARG A 123 50.59 -36.06 -26.81
N GLN A 124 50.24 -35.14 -25.89
CA GLN A 124 51.08 -34.40 -24.91
C GLN A 124 51.83 -33.20 -25.50
N ALA A 125 51.44 -31.99 -25.10
CA ALA A 125 52.29 -30.80 -25.11
C ALA A 125 52.02 -29.95 -23.87
N ASP A 126 53.10 -29.69 -23.13
CA ASP A 126 53.21 -28.92 -21.89
C ASP A 126 52.62 -27.51 -21.98
N LYS A 127 52.09 -27.02 -20.85
CA LYS A 127 52.41 -25.66 -20.37
C LYS A 127 52.14 -25.47 -18.87
N THR A 128 53.24 -25.17 -18.20
CA THR A 128 53.43 -24.82 -16.80
C THR A 128 52.85 -23.42 -16.48
N SER A 129 52.10 -23.33 -15.36
CA SER A 129 52.06 -22.27 -14.33
C SER A 129 52.08 -20.77 -14.70
N ALA A 130 51.06 -20.02 -14.24
CA ALA A 130 51.23 -18.70 -13.57
C ALA A 130 50.02 -18.31 -12.66
N PRO A 131 50.23 -17.51 -11.59
CA PRO A 131 49.43 -17.53 -10.34
C PRO A 131 48.29 -16.49 -10.28
N LYS A 132 47.28 -16.77 -9.45
CA LYS A 132 46.16 -15.85 -9.14
C LYS A 132 46.68 -14.54 -8.52
N ARG A 133 46.36 -13.40 -9.14
CA ARG A 133 46.66 -12.05 -8.62
C ARG A 133 45.73 -11.71 -7.44
N ARG A 134 46.32 -11.28 -6.32
CA ARG A 134 45.62 -10.70 -5.17
C ARG A 134 45.33 -9.24 -5.46
N TYR A 135 44.08 -8.81 -5.29
CA TYR A 135 43.63 -7.43 -5.49
C TYR A 135 44.22 -6.50 -4.42
N THR A 136 44.79 -5.38 -4.85
CA THR A 136 45.21 -4.24 -4.01
C THR A 136 44.38 -3.02 -4.43
N PRO A 137 43.65 -2.36 -3.51
CA PRO A 137 42.89 -1.14 -3.83
C PRO A 137 43.81 0.01 -4.23
N GLU A 138 43.48 0.72 -5.31
CA GLU A 138 44.29 1.79 -5.90
C GLU A 138 44.16 3.17 -5.19
N MET A 139 43.42 3.27 -4.09
CA MET A 139 43.33 4.52 -3.33
C MET A 139 43.52 4.31 -1.83
N PRO A 140 44.39 5.10 -1.17
CA PRO A 140 44.57 5.02 0.27
C PRO A 140 43.29 5.45 0.98
N VAL A 141 42.76 4.57 1.82
CA VAL A 141 41.59 4.87 2.67
C VAL A 141 41.94 6.06 3.56
N PRO A 142 41.18 7.18 3.50
CA PRO A 142 41.50 8.37 4.28
C PRO A 142 41.42 8.08 5.77
N SER A 143 42.38 8.63 6.51
CA SER A 143 42.58 8.33 7.92
C SER A 143 41.42 8.85 8.79
N ARG A 144 41.25 8.27 9.99
CA ARG A 144 40.20 8.68 10.95
C ARG A 144 40.28 10.18 11.32
N ALA A 145 41.46 10.79 11.20
CA ALA A 145 41.69 12.22 11.44
C ALA A 145 41.25 13.11 10.27
N GLU A 146 41.27 12.61 9.03
CA GLU A 146 40.78 13.35 7.85
C GLU A 146 39.26 13.35 7.78
N ARG A 147 38.60 12.27 8.21
CA ARG A 147 37.12 12.21 8.30
C ARG A 147 36.55 13.25 9.28
N ALA A 148 37.28 13.61 10.34
CA ALA A 148 36.85 14.60 11.31
C ALA A 148 36.90 16.06 10.78
N LYS A 149 37.63 16.33 9.69
CA LYS A 149 37.68 17.67 9.09
C LYS A 149 36.44 17.99 8.24
N TYR A 150 35.80 16.97 7.65
CA TYR A 150 34.58 17.14 6.86
C TYR A 150 33.31 17.33 7.70
N GLN A 151 33.36 17.12 9.02
CA GLN A 151 32.21 17.27 9.93
C GLN A 151 32.12 18.64 10.63
N ARG A 152 33.03 19.59 10.36
CA ARG A 152 33.09 20.87 11.09
C ARG A 152 32.37 22.05 10.43
N THR A 153 31.70 21.85 9.30
CA THR A 153 30.97 22.92 8.57
C THR A 153 29.46 22.72 8.50
N ILE A 154 28.88 21.85 9.34
CA ILE A 154 27.44 21.87 9.56
C ILE A 154 27.16 23.05 10.50
N GLU A 155 26.60 24.12 9.94
CA GLU A 155 26.11 25.26 10.72
C GLU A 155 25.08 24.77 11.75
N PRO A 156 25.15 25.22 13.01
CA PRO A 156 24.17 24.82 14.02
C PRO A 156 22.78 25.33 13.62
N ALA A 157 21.81 24.41 13.56
CA ALA A 157 20.41 24.73 13.33
C ALA A 157 19.93 25.83 14.30
N SER A 158 19.37 26.89 13.74
CA SER A 158 18.80 28.00 14.50
C SER A 158 17.75 27.51 15.52
N PRO A 159 17.72 28.01 16.77
CA PRO A 159 16.77 27.54 17.76
C PRO A 159 15.35 27.95 17.36
N ARG A 160 14.47 26.94 17.23
CA ARG A 160 13.04 27.07 16.97
C ARG A 160 12.41 27.93 18.06
N LYS A 161 11.73 29.02 17.68
CA LYS A 161 11.03 29.93 18.60
C LYS A 161 10.02 29.14 19.43
N THR A 162 10.19 29.14 20.74
CA THR A 162 9.23 28.59 21.70
C THR A 162 7.99 29.48 21.73
N SER A 163 6.85 28.94 21.28
CA SER A 163 5.56 29.64 21.31
C SER A 163 5.04 29.71 22.75
N GLY A 164 5.38 30.78 23.47
CA GLY A 164 4.91 31.07 24.84
C GLY A 164 3.41 31.38 24.96
N ALA A 165 2.59 31.11 23.95
CA ALA A 165 1.17 31.45 23.92
C ALA A 165 0.25 30.39 24.57
N LYS A 166 0.74 29.17 24.84
CA LYS A 166 -0.09 28.08 25.39
C LYS A 166 -0.44 28.23 26.88
N TRP A 167 0.26 29.08 27.64
CA TRP A 167 0.00 29.27 29.08
C TRP A 167 -1.06 30.33 29.41
N ILE A 168 -1.39 31.22 28.46
CA ILE A 168 -2.38 32.28 28.70
C ILE A 168 -3.81 31.71 28.68
N GLY A 169 -4.10 30.72 27.84
CA GLY A 169 -5.40 30.04 27.80
C GLY A 169 -5.72 29.27 29.10
N ALA A 170 -4.71 28.61 29.69
CA ALA A 170 -4.86 27.90 30.96
C ALA A 170 -5.16 28.85 32.14
N LEU A 171 -4.60 30.06 32.15
CA LEU A 171 -4.87 31.06 33.19
C LEU A 171 -6.29 31.65 33.11
N VAL A 172 -6.85 31.79 31.91
CA VAL A 172 -8.25 32.24 31.73
C VAL A 172 -9.23 31.17 32.22
N LEU A 173 -8.94 29.88 31.98
CA LEU A 173 -9.77 28.77 32.45
C LEU A 173 -9.78 28.65 33.99
N ILE A 174 -8.62 28.85 34.64
CA ILE A 174 -8.51 28.84 36.10
C ILE A 174 -9.22 30.07 36.72
N GLY A 175 -9.14 31.24 36.07
CA GLY A 175 -9.89 32.43 36.49
C GLY A 175 -11.41 32.24 36.46
N LEU A 176 -11.93 31.57 35.42
CA LEU A 176 -13.35 31.24 35.29
C LEU A 176 -13.83 30.20 36.33
N LEU A 177 -12.98 29.22 36.66
CA LEU A 177 -13.31 28.21 37.69
C LEU A 177 -13.32 28.79 39.11
N ILE A 178 -12.43 29.74 39.42
CA ILE A 178 -12.40 30.40 40.73
C ILE A 178 -13.53 31.46 40.85
N GLY A 179 -13.89 32.14 39.76
CA GLY A 179 -14.99 33.11 39.73
C GLY A 179 -16.39 32.48 39.72
N GLY A 180 -16.57 31.36 39.01
CA GLY A 180 -17.87 30.67 38.90
C GLY A 180 -18.30 29.94 40.18
N GLY A 181 -17.34 29.48 40.99
CA GLY A 181 -17.63 28.78 42.25
C GLY A 181 -18.25 29.65 43.35
N TYR A 182 -18.01 30.97 43.34
CA TYR A 182 -18.49 31.86 44.41
C TYR A 182 -19.94 32.31 44.23
N ILE A 183 -20.51 32.19 43.02
CA ILE A 183 -21.88 32.63 42.71
C ILE A 183 -22.88 31.46 42.84
N GLY A 184 -22.46 30.21 42.65
CA GLY A 184 -23.32 29.03 42.77
C GLY A 184 -23.45 28.44 44.18
N TYR A 185 -22.55 28.78 45.11
CA TYR A 185 -22.50 28.16 46.44
C TYR A 185 -23.76 28.33 47.32
N PRO A 186 -24.55 29.42 47.29
CA PRO A 186 -25.78 29.48 48.06
C PRO A 186 -26.93 28.65 47.48
N TYR A 187 -26.86 28.20 46.21
CA TYR A 187 -27.93 27.42 45.58
C TYR A 187 -27.82 25.90 45.78
N VAL A 188 -26.65 25.41 46.19
CA VAL A 188 -26.40 23.97 46.43
C VAL A 188 -26.54 23.58 47.91
N MET A 189 -26.54 24.55 48.83
CA MET A 189 -26.73 24.29 50.26
C MET A 189 -28.19 24.00 50.63
N ASP A 190 -29.16 24.43 49.82
CA ASP A 190 -30.58 24.09 50.00
C ASP A 190 -30.90 22.62 49.64
N LEU A 191 -29.97 21.90 49.01
CA LEU A 191 -30.18 20.49 48.60
C LEU A 191 -29.85 19.46 49.69
N PHE A 192 -29.30 19.89 50.84
CA PHE A 192 -28.80 18.99 51.90
C PHE A 192 -29.44 19.20 53.28
N GLU A 193 -30.52 19.96 53.40
CA GLU A 193 -31.30 19.99 54.64
C GLU A 193 -32.37 18.88 54.64
N PRO A 194 -32.40 17.98 55.65
CA PRO A 194 -33.46 17.00 55.78
C PRO A 194 -34.62 17.58 56.60
N SER A 195 -35.85 17.54 56.09
CA SER A 195 -37.04 17.79 56.89
C SER A 195 -38.32 17.17 56.31
N PRO A 196 -39.38 16.99 57.12
CA PRO A 196 -40.04 15.70 57.27
C PRO A 196 -41.33 15.59 56.46
N THR A 197 -41.73 14.33 56.30
CA THR A 197 -43.08 13.78 56.09
C THR A 197 -44.25 14.78 56.19
N VAL A 198 -45.16 14.75 55.21
CA VAL A 198 -46.61 14.41 55.32
C VAL A 198 -47.43 14.99 54.14
N GLU A 199 -48.25 14.11 53.54
CA GLU A 199 -49.52 14.29 52.78
C GLU A 199 -49.58 14.83 51.33
N ASP A 200 -49.98 13.91 50.44
CA ASP A 200 -50.98 14.01 49.35
C ASP A 200 -51.29 15.37 48.69
N ALA A 201 -51.04 15.47 47.37
CA ALA A 201 -52.09 15.56 46.34
C ALA A 201 -51.52 15.85 44.93
N GLU A 202 -52.20 15.28 43.94
CA GLU A 202 -52.17 15.55 42.49
C GLU A 202 -50.96 15.12 41.65
N LYS A 203 -51.20 14.11 40.81
CA LYS A 203 -50.36 13.68 39.69
C LYS A 203 -50.41 14.76 38.60
N ASP A 204 -49.31 15.49 38.44
CA ASP A 204 -48.97 16.13 37.17
C ASP A 204 -47.86 15.29 36.54
N VAL A 205 -48.12 14.75 35.35
CA VAL A 205 -47.14 13.95 34.59
C VAL A 205 -46.21 14.95 33.91
N PRO A 206 -44.91 14.99 34.21
CA PRO A 206 -43.99 15.86 33.49
C PRO A 206 -43.87 15.38 32.05
N GLU A 207 -44.12 16.29 31.12
CA GLU A 207 -43.84 16.14 29.69
C GLU A 207 -42.33 15.83 29.53
N PRO A 208 -41.95 14.73 28.84
CA PRO A 208 -40.53 14.40 28.68
C PRO A 208 -39.85 15.49 27.84
N GLU A 209 -38.72 16.00 28.34
CA GLU A 209 -37.82 16.88 27.59
C GLU A 209 -37.48 16.22 26.24
N PRO A 210 -37.44 16.98 25.12
CA PRO A 210 -37.07 16.42 23.83
C PRO A 210 -35.62 15.94 23.90
N VAL A 211 -35.43 14.63 23.97
CA VAL A 211 -34.18 13.98 23.62
C VAL A 211 -33.89 14.41 22.19
N VAL A 212 -32.84 15.23 22.00
CA VAL A 212 -32.28 15.44 20.67
C VAL A 212 -31.74 14.09 20.24
N GLU A 213 -32.55 13.33 19.50
CA GLU A 213 -32.10 12.16 18.77
C GLU A 213 -30.94 12.65 17.90
N THR A 214 -29.73 12.21 18.25
CA THR A 214 -28.64 12.22 17.29
C THR A 214 -29.15 11.36 16.14
N PRO A 215 -29.25 11.88 14.90
CA PRO A 215 -29.74 11.06 13.80
C PRO A 215 -28.89 9.79 13.77
N GLU A 216 -29.52 8.61 13.80
CA GLU A 216 -28.80 7.35 13.60
C GLU A 216 -27.96 7.55 12.34
N ALA A 217 -26.63 7.53 12.49
CA ALA A 217 -25.74 7.61 11.35
C ALA A 217 -26.05 6.40 10.48
N ASN A 218 -26.69 6.65 9.34
CA ASN A 218 -26.94 5.60 8.36
C ASN A 218 -25.59 5.23 7.79
N GLU A 219 -25.04 4.08 8.18
CA GLU A 219 -23.81 3.55 7.59
C GLU A 219 -24.11 2.87 6.26
N VAL A 220 -23.19 2.97 5.31
CA VAL A 220 -23.21 2.19 4.06
C VAL A 220 -21.88 1.49 3.86
N TRP A 221 -21.94 0.36 3.17
CA TRP A 221 -20.78 -0.38 2.70
C TRP A 221 -20.62 -0.22 1.19
N LEU A 222 -19.38 -0.14 0.74
CA LEU A 222 -19.06 -0.23 -0.68
C LEU A 222 -19.19 -1.68 -1.16
N THR A 223 -19.78 -1.84 -2.34
CA THR A 223 -20.15 -3.16 -2.89
C THR A 223 -19.26 -3.65 -4.01
N GLU A 224 -18.40 -2.79 -4.54
CA GLU A 224 -17.50 -3.09 -5.67
C GLU A 224 -16.04 -2.81 -5.29
N LYS A 225 -15.11 -3.37 -6.05
CA LYS A 225 -13.69 -3.06 -5.93
C LYS A 225 -13.41 -1.69 -6.55
N ASN A 226 -12.54 -0.90 -5.93
CA ASN A 226 -12.08 0.39 -6.46
C ASN A 226 -13.22 1.38 -6.81
N VAL A 227 -14.17 1.59 -5.90
CA VAL A 227 -15.24 2.58 -6.10
C VAL A 227 -14.64 3.98 -6.04
N SER A 228 -14.80 4.73 -7.13
CA SER A 228 -14.38 6.14 -7.18
C SER A 228 -15.35 7.01 -6.38
N LEU A 229 -14.84 7.63 -5.33
CA LEU A 229 -15.55 8.59 -4.51
C LEU A 229 -15.17 9.99 -4.96
N VAL A 230 -16.15 10.78 -5.37
CA VAL A 230 -15.93 12.06 -6.07
C VAL A 230 -16.23 13.26 -5.20
N SER A 231 -15.65 14.41 -5.53
CA SER A 231 -15.84 15.65 -4.76
C SER A 231 -17.26 16.21 -4.84
N GLU A 232 -18.00 15.87 -5.90
CA GLU A 232 -19.37 16.33 -6.15
C GLU A 232 -20.21 15.20 -6.80
N PRO A 233 -21.54 15.10 -6.57
CA PRO A 233 -22.40 14.00 -7.02
C PRO A 233 -22.39 13.68 -8.52
N ASN A 234 -21.98 14.62 -9.38
CA ASN A 234 -21.91 14.39 -10.83
C ASN A 234 -20.54 14.82 -11.38
N GLY A 235 -19.55 14.93 -10.49
CA GLY A 235 -18.18 15.31 -10.83
C GLY A 235 -17.39 14.15 -11.39
N THR A 236 -16.26 14.47 -12.02
CA THR A 236 -15.26 13.48 -12.45
C THR A 236 -14.01 13.48 -11.59
N ASP A 237 -13.94 14.42 -10.64
CA ASP A 237 -12.78 14.62 -9.79
C ASP A 237 -12.86 13.63 -8.62
N VAL A 238 -12.04 12.60 -8.70
CA VAL A 238 -11.94 11.55 -7.68
C VAL A 238 -11.19 12.09 -6.48
N THR A 239 -11.85 12.05 -5.33
CA THR A 239 -11.35 12.43 -4.02
C THR A 239 -10.66 11.27 -3.33
N TYR A 240 -11.24 10.08 -3.42
CA TYR A 240 -10.73 8.85 -2.82
C TYR A 240 -11.23 7.64 -3.61
N VAL A 241 -10.55 6.51 -3.49
CA VAL A 241 -10.99 5.24 -4.07
C VAL A 241 -11.15 4.23 -2.95
N GLY A 242 -12.41 3.87 -2.66
CA GLY A 242 -12.73 2.90 -1.64
C GLY A 242 -12.76 1.48 -2.19
N ASP A 243 -12.46 0.51 -1.33
CA ASP A 243 -12.52 -0.90 -1.65
C ASP A 243 -13.83 -1.51 -1.12
N ILE A 244 -14.25 -2.62 -1.74
CA ILE A 244 -15.40 -3.42 -1.31
C ILE A 244 -15.32 -3.71 0.20
N GLY A 245 -16.45 -3.54 0.88
CA GLY A 245 -16.57 -3.72 2.33
C GLY A 245 -16.02 -2.59 3.18
N ASP A 246 -15.48 -1.52 2.59
CA ASP A 246 -15.24 -0.29 3.35
C ASP A 246 -16.59 0.31 3.78
N ARG A 247 -16.62 0.81 5.01
CA ARG A 247 -17.82 1.27 5.70
C ARG A 247 -17.68 2.73 6.06
N TYR A 248 -18.71 3.51 5.74
CA TYR A 248 -18.72 4.95 5.99
C TYR A 248 -20.07 5.41 6.52
N ALA A 249 -20.05 6.48 7.32
CA ALA A 249 -21.27 7.16 7.74
C ALA A 249 -21.80 8.02 6.59
N VAL A 250 -23.11 7.96 6.34
CA VAL A 250 -23.79 8.82 5.37
C VAL A 250 -24.12 10.15 6.03
N LEU A 251 -23.61 11.23 5.45
CA LEU A 251 -23.85 12.61 5.87
C LEU A 251 -25.01 13.25 5.11
N ASP A 252 -25.16 12.94 3.82
CA ASP A 252 -26.22 13.47 2.97
C ASP A 252 -26.51 12.55 1.77
N LYS A 253 -27.60 12.81 1.06
CA LYS A 253 -27.96 12.10 -0.17
C LYS A 253 -28.47 13.09 -1.22
N GLN A 254 -27.87 13.03 -2.41
CA GLN A 254 -28.24 13.89 -3.53
C GLN A 254 -28.19 13.09 -4.83
N ASP A 255 -29.25 13.21 -5.63
CA ASP A 255 -29.39 12.52 -6.91
C ASP A 255 -29.20 10.99 -6.76
N ASP A 256 -28.27 10.40 -7.49
CA ASP A 256 -27.84 9.01 -7.44
C ASP A 256 -26.56 8.80 -6.60
N HIS A 257 -26.23 9.73 -5.70
CA HIS A 257 -25.06 9.66 -4.84
C HIS A 257 -25.38 9.87 -3.36
N VAL A 258 -24.51 9.36 -2.49
CA VAL A 258 -24.51 9.59 -1.03
C VAL A 258 -23.20 10.25 -0.61
N LEU A 259 -23.29 11.29 0.21
CA LEU A 259 -22.12 11.94 0.80
C LEU A 259 -21.66 11.12 2.00
N LEU A 260 -20.41 10.70 1.97
CA LEU A 260 -19.80 9.86 2.99
C LEU A 260 -18.80 10.66 3.83
N ASP A 261 -18.80 10.40 5.13
CA ASP A 261 -17.72 10.79 6.05
C ASP A 261 -16.56 9.79 5.92
N LEU A 262 -15.40 10.25 5.48
CA LEU A 262 -14.20 9.41 5.35
C LEU A 262 -13.43 9.26 6.67
N GLY A 263 -13.85 9.94 7.74
CA GLY A 263 -13.35 9.73 9.10
C GLY A 263 -12.00 10.36 9.42
N VAL A 264 -11.36 11.05 8.47
CA VAL A 264 -10.05 11.71 8.64
C VAL A 264 -10.18 13.19 8.25
N ASP A 265 -9.72 14.10 9.12
CA ASP A 265 -9.61 15.55 8.84
C ASP A 265 -10.87 16.20 8.22
N ASP A 266 -12.07 15.81 8.68
CA ASP A 266 -13.37 16.25 8.16
C ASP A 266 -13.55 15.99 6.64
N MET A 267 -12.81 15.02 6.09
CA MET A 267 -12.83 14.69 4.67
C MET A 267 -14.12 13.96 4.31
N THR A 268 -14.76 14.42 3.24
CA THR A 268 -16.00 13.85 2.73
C THR A 268 -15.90 13.60 1.23
N ALA A 269 -16.65 12.63 0.74
CA ALA A 269 -16.74 12.34 -0.69
C ALA A 269 -18.07 11.70 -1.05
N TRP A 270 -18.49 11.86 -2.29
CA TRP A 270 -19.74 11.31 -2.82
C TRP A 270 -19.52 9.93 -3.44
N ALA A 271 -20.31 8.96 -3.01
CA ALA A 271 -20.34 7.61 -3.57
C ALA A 271 -21.57 7.39 -4.44
N PRO A 272 -21.46 6.71 -5.58
CA PRO A 272 -22.61 6.25 -6.34
C PRO A 272 -23.49 5.32 -5.49
N VAL A 273 -24.80 5.54 -5.50
CA VAL A 273 -25.76 4.73 -4.72
C VAL A 273 -25.74 3.28 -5.18
N ASP A 274 -25.58 3.01 -6.48
CA ASP A 274 -25.51 1.66 -7.05
C ASP A 274 -24.25 0.89 -6.64
N ALA A 275 -23.20 1.59 -6.23
CA ALA A 275 -21.99 1.02 -5.65
C ALA A 275 -22.05 0.86 -4.12
N THR A 276 -23.17 1.19 -3.46
CA THR A 276 -23.32 1.12 -2.00
C THR A 276 -24.47 0.22 -1.55
N THR A 277 -24.41 -0.28 -0.32
CA THR A 277 -25.51 -1.02 0.32
C THR A 277 -25.63 -0.67 1.80
N THR A 278 -26.85 -0.64 2.33
CA THR A 278 -27.13 -0.65 3.77
C THR A 278 -27.35 -2.08 4.30
N GLU A 279 -27.47 -3.06 3.40
CA GLU A 279 -27.64 -4.48 3.73
C GLU A 279 -26.28 -5.19 3.68
N TRP A 280 -25.65 -5.35 4.85
CA TRP A 280 -24.42 -6.12 5.02
C TRP A 280 -24.71 -7.39 5.81
N LYS A 281 -24.27 -8.55 5.29
CA LYS A 281 -24.54 -9.82 5.96
C LYS A 281 -23.72 -9.91 7.25
N PRO A 282 -24.23 -10.59 8.29
CA PRO A 282 -23.45 -10.80 9.51
C PRO A 282 -22.17 -11.57 9.21
N PHE A 283 -21.15 -11.34 10.05
CA PHE A 283 -19.88 -12.07 9.99
C PHE A 283 -20.11 -13.59 9.97
N THR A 284 -19.27 -14.30 9.21
CA THR A 284 -19.42 -15.74 8.98
C THR A 284 -18.24 -16.56 9.45
N LEU A 285 -17.13 -15.93 9.81
CA LEU A 285 -15.93 -16.55 10.34
C LEU A 285 -15.71 -16.20 11.81
N SER A 286 -14.96 -17.05 12.51
CA SER A 286 -14.30 -16.68 13.76
C SER A 286 -12.92 -16.07 13.50
N ASP A 287 -12.41 -15.25 14.42
CA ASP A 287 -11.07 -14.66 14.32
C ASP A 287 -10.00 -15.73 14.09
N GLN A 288 -10.14 -16.88 14.78
CA GLN A 288 -9.22 -18.01 14.63
C GLN A 288 -9.27 -18.63 13.22
N GLN A 289 -10.42 -18.62 12.54
CA GLN A 289 -10.51 -19.07 11.14
C GLN A 289 -9.78 -18.12 10.21
N VAL A 290 -9.89 -16.80 10.42
CA VAL A 290 -9.14 -15.79 9.64
C VAL A 290 -7.63 -16.00 9.82
N ILE A 291 -7.15 -16.08 11.07
CA ILE A 291 -5.72 -16.27 11.35
C ILE A 291 -5.21 -17.63 10.82
N ASN A 292 -6.00 -18.71 10.95
CA ASN A 292 -5.63 -20.02 10.41
C ASN A 292 -5.57 -20.02 8.88
N PHE A 293 -6.48 -19.31 8.22
CA PHE A 293 -6.42 -19.15 6.78
C PHE A 293 -5.13 -18.45 6.37
N LEU A 294 -4.77 -17.32 6.99
CA LEU A 294 -3.54 -16.58 6.66
C LEU A 294 -2.27 -17.44 6.80
N ARG A 295 -2.24 -18.40 7.74
CA ARG A 295 -1.12 -19.36 7.87
C ARG A 295 -0.93 -20.33 6.70
N THR A 296 -1.87 -20.37 5.76
CA THR A 296 -1.83 -21.30 4.62
C THR A 296 -2.14 -20.62 3.28
N GLY A 297 -2.87 -19.51 3.29
CA GLY A 297 -3.38 -18.83 2.10
C GLY A 297 -2.49 -17.70 1.56
N VAL A 298 -1.48 -17.27 2.30
CA VAL A 298 -0.58 -16.17 1.90
C VAL A 298 0.89 -16.52 2.11
N ASP A 299 1.79 -15.61 1.72
CA ASP A 299 3.22 -15.73 2.01
C ASP A 299 3.46 -15.65 3.53
N GLN A 300 4.12 -16.67 4.08
CA GLN A 300 4.32 -16.83 5.52
C GLN A 300 5.38 -15.92 6.13
N THR A 301 6.14 -15.18 5.32
CA THR A 301 7.20 -14.27 5.77
C THR A 301 6.68 -13.23 6.77
N TYR A 302 5.40 -12.83 6.64
CA TYR A 302 4.79 -11.75 7.43
C TYR A 302 3.63 -12.23 8.32
N VAL A 303 3.56 -13.53 8.62
CA VAL A 303 2.42 -14.12 9.36
C VAL A 303 2.79 -14.56 10.79
N GLU A 304 3.98 -15.14 10.98
CA GLU A 304 4.31 -15.85 12.23
C GLU A 304 5.16 -15.03 13.22
N ALA A 305 6.03 -14.14 12.74
CA ALA A 305 6.90 -13.35 13.60
C ALA A 305 7.30 -12.01 12.96
N PRO A 306 6.77 -10.87 13.44
CA PRO A 306 5.62 -10.71 14.34
C PRO A 306 4.33 -11.38 13.83
N SER A 307 3.36 -11.64 14.71
CA SER A 307 2.05 -12.14 14.29
C SER A 307 1.29 -11.07 13.49
N VAL A 308 0.32 -11.50 12.67
CA VAL A 308 -0.61 -10.59 11.98
C VAL A 308 -1.25 -9.58 12.95
N GLU A 309 -1.70 -10.04 14.10
CA GLU A 309 -2.28 -9.20 15.15
C GLU A 309 -1.27 -8.17 15.67
N SER A 310 0.00 -8.56 15.80
CA SER A 310 1.04 -7.64 16.24
C SER A 310 1.32 -6.58 15.18
N PHE A 311 1.29 -6.92 13.89
CA PHE A 311 1.49 -5.94 12.83
C PHE A 311 0.35 -4.94 12.76
N LEU A 312 -0.91 -5.38 12.86
CA LEU A 312 -2.08 -4.49 12.87
C LEU A 312 -2.09 -3.54 14.07
N ALA A 313 -1.39 -3.87 15.17
CA ALA A 313 -1.26 -3.01 16.33
C ALA A 313 -0.02 -2.09 16.30
N MET A 314 0.83 -2.15 15.27
CA MET A 314 2.05 -1.34 15.20
C MET A 314 1.76 0.07 14.70
N SER A 315 2.48 1.03 15.27
CA SER A 315 2.72 2.31 14.61
C SER A 315 3.63 2.17 13.39
N GLU A 316 3.62 3.15 12.49
CA GLU A 316 4.56 3.23 11.36
C GLU A 316 6.02 3.11 11.84
N ALA A 317 6.37 3.82 12.92
CA ALA A 317 7.71 3.81 13.47
C ALA A 317 8.14 2.42 13.96
N GLU A 318 7.24 1.70 14.64
CA GLU A 318 7.49 0.34 15.11
C GLU A 318 7.58 -0.64 13.93
N LEU A 319 6.73 -0.50 12.92
CA LEU A 319 6.79 -1.31 11.70
C LEU A 319 8.16 -1.17 11.03
N TYR A 320 8.68 0.05 10.91
CA TYR A 320 9.96 0.32 10.27
C TYR A 320 11.15 -0.09 11.13
N GLU A 321 11.05 -0.03 12.45
CA GLU A 321 12.05 -0.59 13.35
C GLU A 321 12.11 -2.12 13.20
N GLN A 322 10.94 -2.76 13.10
CA GLN A 322 10.80 -4.20 13.05
C GLN A 322 11.21 -4.81 11.71
N LEU A 323 10.78 -4.24 10.60
CA LEU A 323 11.02 -4.75 9.24
C LEU A 323 12.15 -4.05 8.50
N GLY A 324 12.65 -2.95 9.04
CA GLY A 324 13.46 -1.99 8.30
C GLY A 324 12.61 -1.09 7.41
N GLN A 325 13.30 -0.15 6.74
CA GLN A 325 12.66 0.77 5.81
C GLN A 325 12.02 0.01 4.63
N PRO A 326 10.80 0.38 4.21
CA PRO A 326 10.18 -0.23 3.05
C PRO A 326 11.01 0.06 1.79
N TYR A 327 10.89 -0.78 0.77
CA TYR A 327 11.60 -0.52 -0.50
C TYR A 327 10.96 0.63 -1.29
N GLY A 328 9.76 1.05 -0.90
CA GLY A 328 9.16 2.30 -1.31
C GLY A 328 7.81 2.49 -0.64
N GLY A 329 7.16 3.60 -0.93
CA GLY A 329 5.82 3.92 -0.45
C GLY A 329 5.00 4.61 -1.53
N ASP A 330 3.77 4.91 -1.17
CA ASP A 330 2.81 5.76 -1.88
C ASP A 330 1.89 6.39 -0.81
N GLU A 331 1.19 7.45 -1.16
CA GLU A 331 0.27 8.14 -0.25
C GLU A 331 -0.98 8.54 -1.03
N ASP A 332 -2.16 8.30 -0.45
CA ASP A 332 -3.41 8.87 -0.91
C ASP A 332 -3.99 9.81 0.15
N ALA A 333 -5.22 10.27 -0.04
CA ALA A 333 -5.82 11.25 0.85
C ALA A 333 -6.08 10.73 2.28
N LEU A 334 -6.21 9.42 2.47
CA LEU A 334 -6.50 8.79 3.76
C LEU A 334 -5.35 7.91 4.28
N ASN A 335 -4.56 7.34 3.38
CA ASN A 335 -3.64 6.27 3.70
C ASN A 335 -2.21 6.51 3.19
N ASP A 336 -1.25 6.13 4.01
CA ASP A 336 0.12 5.88 3.61
C ASP A 336 0.32 4.39 3.33
N TYR A 337 1.09 4.07 2.29
CA TYR A 337 1.35 2.70 1.87
C TYR A 337 2.84 2.37 2.02
N ALA A 338 3.17 1.32 2.77
CA ALA A 338 4.55 0.85 2.93
C ALA A 338 4.77 -0.48 2.20
N PHE A 339 5.59 -0.47 1.13
CA PHE A 339 5.80 -1.66 0.29
C PHE A 339 6.99 -2.51 0.73
N TYR A 340 6.72 -3.80 0.91
CA TYR A 340 7.68 -4.86 1.16
C TYR A 340 7.51 -6.01 0.15
N ASN A 341 8.43 -6.96 0.17
CA ASN A 341 8.47 -8.02 -0.83
C ASN A 341 7.21 -8.91 -0.74
N GLY A 342 6.29 -8.78 -1.68
CA GLY A 342 5.06 -9.57 -1.73
C GLY A 342 3.94 -9.09 -0.79
N VAL A 343 4.17 -8.05 0.01
CA VAL A 343 3.19 -7.48 0.94
C VAL A 343 3.26 -5.95 0.94
N PHE A 344 2.17 -5.28 1.26
CA PHE A 344 2.22 -3.89 1.68
C PHE A 344 1.32 -3.65 2.89
N PHE A 345 1.69 -2.67 3.70
CA PHE A 345 0.92 -2.23 4.86
C PHE A 345 0.20 -0.94 4.49
N VAL A 346 -1.07 -0.86 4.88
CA VAL A 346 -1.87 0.37 4.81
C VAL A 346 -1.79 1.02 6.18
N ILE A 347 -1.31 2.24 6.22
CA ILE A 347 -1.09 3.04 7.43
C ILE A 347 -2.07 4.20 7.39
N GLN A 348 -2.83 4.36 8.46
CA GLN A 348 -3.76 5.46 8.68
C GLN A 348 -3.53 5.98 10.09
N ASP A 349 -3.48 7.30 10.26
CA ASP A 349 -3.22 7.95 11.56
C ASP A 349 -1.97 7.42 12.28
N GLU A 350 -0.86 7.25 11.53
CA GLU A 350 0.43 6.71 12.01
C GLU A 350 0.37 5.25 12.51
N ALA A 351 -0.72 4.51 12.28
CA ALA A 351 -0.92 3.12 12.69
C ALA A 351 -1.24 2.21 11.50
N VAL A 352 -0.80 0.95 11.57
CA VAL A 352 -1.16 -0.05 10.57
C VAL A 352 -2.65 -0.38 10.70
N HIS A 353 -3.40 -0.30 9.60
CA HIS A 353 -4.83 -0.66 9.57
C HIS A 353 -5.10 -1.89 8.71
N ALA A 354 -4.28 -2.14 7.70
CA ALA A 354 -4.41 -3.32 6.87
C ALA A 354 -3.07 -3.89 6.42
N ILE A 355 -3.09 -5.19 6.10
CA ILE A 355 -1.98 -5.91 5.48
C ILE A 355 -2.49 -6.56 4.21
N ASP A 356 -1.84 -6.24 3.09
CA ASP A 356 -2.17 -6.75 1.76
C ASP A 356 -1.07 -7.64 1.23
N TRP A 357 -1.35 -8.94 1.11
CA TRP A 357 -0.49 -9.85 0.38
C TRP A 357 -0.84 -9.81 -1.10
N THR A 358 0.18 -9.60 -1.93
CA THR A 358 0.07 -9.53 -3.40
C THR A 358 0.52 -10.84 -4.04
N ASN A 359 -0.02 -11.16 -5.22
CA ASN A 359 0.33 -12.38 -5.97
C ASN A 359 0.20 -13.67 -5.15
N THR A 360 -0.87 -13.79 -4.37
CA THR A 360 -1.03 -14.94 -3.48
C THR A 360 -1.25 -16.23 -4.29
N PRO A 361 -0.80 -17.40 -3.80
CA PRO A 361 -1.06 -18.66 -4.47
C PRO A 361 -2.52 -19.13 -4.34
N THR A 362 -3.33 -18.43 -3.54
CA THR A 362 -4.72 -18.81 -3.27
C THR A 362 -5.63 -18.39 -4.42
N THR A 363 -6.41 -19.35 -4.94
CA THR A 363 -7.43 -19.08 -5.96
C THR A 363 -8.75 -18.65 -5.32
N LYS A 364 -9.62 -18.03 -6.11
CA LYS A 364 -10.98 -17.66 -5.69
C LYS A 364 -11.75 -18.87 -5.14
N GLU A 365 -11.63 -20.03 -5.78
CA GLU A 365 -12.31 -21.27 -5.38
C GLU A 365 -11.83 -21.77 -4.02
N VAL A 366 -10.53 -21.67 -3.73
CA VAL A 366 -9.98 -22.05 -2.42
C VAL A 366 -10.42 -21.06 -1.35
N PHE A 367 -10.40 -19.75 -1.65
CA PHE A 367 -10.86 -18.72 -0.73
C PHE A 367 -12.35 -18.89 -0.35
N LYS A 368 -13.20 -19.25 -1.32
CA LYS A 368 -14.62 -19.54 -1.10
C LYS A 368 -14.88 -20.72 -0.17
N GLN A 369 -13.92 -21.62 0.03
CA GLN A 369 -14.09 -22.76 0.94
C GLN A 369 -14.13 -22.35 2.42
N LEU A 370 -13.81 -21.09 2.76
CA LEU A 370 -13.93 -20.56 4.12
C LEU A 370 -15.36 -20.55 4.64
N GLY A 371 -16.36 -20.45 3.77
CA GLY A 371 -17.77 -20.51 4.13
C GLY A 371 -18.65 -19.65 3.22
N ASN A 372 -19.73 -19.11 3.79
CA ASN A 372 -20.58 -18.17 3.09
C ASN A 372 -19.96 -16.77 3.17
N PRO A 373 -19.65 -16.10 2.06
CA PRO A 373 -19.11 -14.76 2.11
C PRO A 373 -20.18 -13.77 2.58
N VAL A 374 -19.72 -12.71 3.26
CA VAL A 374 -20.54 -11.56 3.62
C VAL A 374 -21.01 -10.90 2.33
N TYR A 375 -20.07 -10.64 1.43
CA TYR A 375 -20.32 -10.09 0.11
C TYR A 375 -19.40 -10.73 -0.95
N GLU A 376 -19.89 -10.87 -2.17
CA GLU A 376 -19.14 -11.45 -3.30
C GLU A 376 -19.53 -10.74 -4.60
N THR A 377 -18.53 -10.36 -5.38
CA THR A 377 -18.63 -9.92 -6.77
C THR A 377 -17.87 -10.90 -7.69
N ASP A 378 -17.83 -10.62 -8.99
CA ASP A 378 -17.05 -11.42 -9.94
C ASP A 378 -15.54 -11.38 -9.65
N ASP A 379 -15.04 -10.26 -9.12
CA ASP A 379 -13.62 -9.99 -8.91
C ASP A 379 -13.22 -9.77 -7.44
N ALA A 380 -14.15 -9.87 -6.48
CA ALA A 380 -13.84 -9.75 -5.07
C ALA A 380 -14.73 -10.60 -4.16
N ILE A 381 -14.20 -10.95 -2.98
CA ILE A 381 -14.93 -11.69 -1.94
C ILE A 381 -14.57 -11.10 -0.58
N VAL A 382 -15.57 -10.88 0.25
CA VAL A 382 -15.42 -10.41 1.63
C VAL A 382 -15.93 -11.48 2.62
N PHE A 383 -15.07 -11.83 3.56
CA PHE A 383 -15.43 -12.53 4.78
C PHE A 383 -15.13 -11.63 5.98
N GLU A 384 -15.93 -11.74 7.03
CA GLU A 384 -15.67 -11.04 8.28
C GLU A 384 -15.71 -12.01 9.45
N SER A 385 -14.97 -11.63 10.50
CA SER A 385 -15.04 -12.16 11.85
C SER A 385 -15.29 -10.99 12.83
N PRO A 386 -15.48 -11.25 14.14
CA PRO A 386 -15.69 -10.17 15.11
C PRO A 386 -14.60 -9.07 15.15
N LYS A 387 -13.36 -9.39 14.74
CA LYS A 387 -12.24 -8.43 14.74
C LYS A 387 -11.63 -8.13 13.38
N TYR A 388 -11.91 -8.94 12.37
CA TYR A 388 -11.19 -8.85 11.09
C TYR A 388 -12.13 -8.86 9.91
N SER A 389 -11.83 -8.02 8.93
CA SER A 389 -12.31 -8.17 7.56
C SER A 389 -11.21 -8.82 6.71
N LEU A 390 -11.52 -9.97 6.12
CA LEU A 390 -10.65 -10.72 5.21
C LEU A 390 -11.20 -10.61 3.79
N ARG A 391 -10.46 -9.94 2.90
CA ARG A 391 -10.90 -9.64 1.54
C ARG A 391 -9.97 -10.27 0.53
N MET A 392 -10.53 -10.88 -0.51
CA MET A 392 -9.79 -11.28 -1.70
C MET A 392 -10.18 -10.38 -2.85
N PHE A 393 -9.17 -9.90 -3.58
CA PHE A 393 -9.32 -9.19 -4.84
C PHE A 393 -8.67 -10.01 -5.94
N VAL A 394 -9.38 -10.17 -7.05
CA VAL A 394 -8.94 -10.90 -8.22
C VAL A 394 -8.57 -9.88 -9.30
N GLY A 395 -7.37 -10.02 -9.84
CA GLY A 395 -6.86 -9.20 -10.95
C GLY A 395 -7.50 -9.59 -12.28
N GLU A 396 -7.17 -8.84 -13.33
CA GLU A 396 -7.72 -9.08 -14.66
C GLU A 396 -7.47 -10.53 -15.12
N ASN A 397 -8.51 -11.16 -15.66
CA ASN A 397 -8.51 -12.55 -16.12
C ASN A 397 -8.19 -13.61 -15.05
N GLY A 398 -8.28 -13.27 -13.75
CA GLY A 398 -8.00 -14.22 -12.67
C GLY A 398 -6.52 -14.57 -12.50
N THR A 399 -5.63 -13.78 -13.10
CA THR A 399 -4.19 -14.09 -13.18
C THR A 399 -3.45 -13.80 -11.89
N THR A 400 -3.93 -12.83 -11.10
CA THR A 400 -3.36 -12.46 -9.80
C THR A 400 -4.44 -12.36 -8.74
N THR A 401 -4.05 -12.63 -7.49
CA THR A 401 -4.91 -12.45 -6.33
C THR A 401 -4.20 -11.63 -5.26
N ARG A 402 -4.93 -10.70 -4.67
CA ARG A 402 -4.54 -9.92 -3.49
C ARG A 402 -5.43 -10.34 -2.34
N ILE A 403 -4.83 -10.63 -1.19
CA ILE A 403 -5.58 -10.91 0.05
C ILE A 403 -5.25 -9.80 1.04
N ARG A 404 -6.29 -9.12 1.53
CA ARG A 404 -6.20 -8.11 2.57
C ARG A 404 -6.78 -8.65 3.87
N VAL A 405 -6.11 -8.33 4.98
CA VAL A 405 -6.72 -8.38 6.31
C VAL A 405 -6.73 -6.96 6.90
N THR A 406 -7.87 -6.55 7.44
CA THR A 406 -8.08 -5.25 8.09
C THR A 406 -8.69 -5.47 9.46
N GLU A 407 -8.31 -4.67 10.45
CA GLU A 407 -9.01 -4.60 11.75
C GLU A 407 -10.32 -3.80 11.59
N ILE A 408 -11.42 -4.23 12.23
CA ILE A 408 -12.76 -3.59 12.11
C ILE A 408 -13.28 -2.99 13.41
#